data_AF-A0A2V7K4Q0-F1
#
_entry.id   AF-A0A2V7K4Q0-F1
#
_cell.length_a   1.000
_cell.length_b   1.000
_cell.length_c   1.000
_cell.angle_alpha   90.00
_cell.angle_beta   90.00
_cell.angle_gamma   90.00
#
_symmetry.space_group_name_H-M   'P 1'
#
loop_
_entity.id
_entity.type
_entity.pdbx_description
1 polymer ?
#
loop_
_entity_poly.entity_id
_entity_poly.type
_entity_poly.pdbx_seq_one_letter_code
_entity_poly.pdbx_strand_id
1 'polypeptide(L)'
;MPVTAKLSRAFYDRFGDELTNELVEWFNQVDATYRLEFRDLFETNFARFDAKLEQRIAELRAELREEMAELRSELQSELRSGLAGVEGRLLARIGVVEGRFGTLEGRLVRWMFLFWAASLGTSIALIQLSR
;
A
#
# COMPACT_ATOMS: atom_id res chain seq x y z
N MET A 1 21.70 43.06 19.12
CA MET A 1 22.37 44.08 19.95
C MET A 1 23.83 43.70 20.13
N PRO A 2 24.80 44.61 19.89
CA PRO A 2 26.18 44.35 20.26
C PRO A 2 26.27 44.22 21.78
N VAL A 3 26.97 43.18 22.26
CA VAL A 3 27.36 43.13 23.67
C VAL A 3 28.65 43.92 23.75
N THR A 4 28.59 45.15 24.25
CA THR A 4 29.82 45.92 24.47
C THR A 4 30.57 45.25 25.62
N ALA A 5 31.67 44.59 25.33
CA ALA A 5 32.58 44.17 26.38
C ALA A 5 33.03 45.43 27.15
N LYS A 6 32.89 45.39 28.46
CA LYS A 6 33.34 46.47 29.35
C LYS A 6 34.31 45.89 30.36
N LEU A 7 35.50 46.46 30.39
CA LEU A 7 36.53 46.12 31.37
C LEU A 7 36.35 46.98 32.64
N SER A 8 36.88 46.51 33.76
CA SER A 8 36.75 47.19 35.04
C SER A 8 37.63 48.44 35.12
N ARG A 9 37.23 49.44 35.91
CA ARG A 9 38.01 50.70 36.10
C ARG A 9 39.46 50.43 36.52
N ALA A 10 39.66 49.46 37.42
CA ALA A 10 40.98 49.06 37.88
C ALA A 10 41.90 48.53 36.76
N PHE A 11 41.31 48.02 35.66
CA PHE A 11 42.07 47.60 34.48
C PHE A 11 42.56 48.83 33.68
N TYR A 12 41.68 49.82 33.48
CA TYR A 12 42.04 51.10 32.86
C TYR A 12 43.14 51.82 33.67
N ASP A 13 43.01 51.88 34.99
CA ASP A 13 44.00 52.55 35.86
C ASP A 13 45.38 51.88 35.80
N ARG A 14 45.43 50.57 35.51
CA ARG A 14 46.67 49.77 35.51
C ARG A 14 47.34 49.68 34.14
N PHE A 15 46.57 49.69 33.06
CA PHE A 15 47.07 49.48 31.70
C PHE A 15 46.93 50.70 30.78
N GLY A 16 46.24 51.74 31.25
CA GLY A 16 45.96 52.96 30.48
C GLY A 16 44.72 52.83 29.59
N ASP A 17 44.11 53.98 29.28
CA ASP A 17 42.88 54.05 28.50
C ASP A 17 43.06 53.57 27.05
N GLU A 18 44.21 53.87 26.44
CA GLU A 18 44.51 53.54 25.04
C GLU A 18 44.56 52.01 24.83
N LEU A 19 45.42 51.32 25.56
CA LEU A 19 45.55 49.86 25.48
C LEU A 19 44.23 49.14 25.84
N THR A 20 43.50 49.66 26.82
CA THR A 20 42.24 49.06 27.25
C THR A 20 41.14 49.22 26.20
N ASN A 21 41.08 50.36 25.51
CA ASN A 21 40.12 50.59 24.42
C ASN A 21 40.43 49.71 23.21
N GLU A 22 41.69 49.58 22.81
CA GLU A 22 42.08 48.67 21.71
C GLU A 22 41.66 47.23 21.99
N LEU A 23 41.83 46.76 23.23
CA LEU A 23 41.42 45.41 23.63
C LEU A 23 39.90 45.22 23.58
N VAL A 24 39.13 46.23 24.00
CA VAL A 24 37.66 46.21 23.94
C VAL A 24 37.19 46.22 22.49
N GLU A 25 37.80 47.03 21.62
CA GLU A 25 37.48 47.09 20.20
C GLU A 25 37.76 45.74 19.52
N TRP A 26 38.92 45.14 19.78
CA TRP A 26 39.25 43.81 19.28
C TRP A 26 38.25 42.75 19.74
N PHE A 27 37.88 42.73 21.03
CA PHE A 27 36.90 41.77 21.54
C PHE A 27 35.52 41.94 20.89
N ASN A 28 35.06 43.18 20.74
CA ASN A 28 33.78 43.46 20.08
C ASN A 28 33.82 43.05 18.60
N GLN A 29 34.94 43.26 17.90
CA GLN A 29 35.14 42.80 16.52
C GLN A 29 35.09 41.27 16.43
N VAL A 30 35.76 40.58 17.35
CA VAL A 30 35.75 39.12 17.42
C VAL A 30 34.33 38.58 17.69
N ASP A 31 33.58 39.13 18.67
CA ASP A 31 32.19 38.75 18.93
C ASP A 31 31.29 38.97 17.71
N ALA A 32 31.44 40.10 17.02
CA ALA A 32 30.67 40.40 15.83
C ALA A 32 30.95 39.38 14.70
N THR A 33 32.22 39.07 14.44
CA THR A 33 32.63 38.07 13.45
C THR A 33 32.08 36.69 13.79
N TYR A 34 32.26 36.22 15.04
CA TYR A 34 31.75 34.91 15.45
C TYR A 34 30.23 34.80 15.34
N ARG A 35 29.48 35.85 15.70
CA ARG A 35 28.01 35.84 15.54
C ARG A 35 27.59 35.76 14.09
N LEU A 36 28.31 36.45 13.20
CA LEU A 36 28.05 36.42 11.77
C LEU A 36 28.35 35.04 11.20
N GLU A 37 29.52 34.48 11.48
CA GLU A 37 29.91 33.13 11.05
C GLU A 37 28.97 32.07 11.62
N PHE A 38 28.61 32.17 12.90
CA PHE A 38 27.67 31.25 13.53
C PHE A 38 26.31 31.31 12.86
N ARG A 39 25.78 32.52 12.59
CA ARG A 39 24.50 32.69 11.90
C ARG A 39 24.56 32.10 10.49
N ASP A 40 25.62 32.37 9.75
CA ASP A 40 25.80 31.89 8.38
C ASP A 40 25.91 30.35 8.32
N LEU A 41 26.68 29.75 9.25
CA LEU A 41 26.75 28.30 9.43
C LEU A 41 25.38 27.73 9.81
N PHE A 42 24.65 28.35 10.72
CA PHE A 42 23.32 27.89 11.11
C PHE A 42 22.36 27.93 9.92
N GLU A 43 22.28 29.06 9.22
CA GLU A 43 21.39 29.26 8.10
C GLU A 43 21.68 28.26 6.97
N THR A 44 22.96 28.08 6.63
CA THR A 44 23.39 27.09 5.64
C THR A 44 23.06 25.66 6.06
N ASN A 45 23.33 25.29 7.32
CA ASN A 45 23.04 23.94 7.80
C ASN A 45 21.54 23.66 7.90
N PHE A 46 20.74 24.64 8.34
CA PHE A 46 19.28 24.50 8.38
C PHE A 46 18.69 24.37 6.98
N ALA A 47 19.13 25.17 6.02
CA ALA A 47 18.68 25.06 4.63
C ALA A 47 19.01 23.68 4.04
N ARG A 48 20.21 23.15 4.32
CA ARG A 48 20.60 21.79 3.89
C ARG A 48 19.78 20.70 4.57
N PHE A 49 19.52 20.85 5.87
CA PHE A 49 18.71 19.92 6.63
C PHE A 49 17.27 19.89 6.12
N ASP A 50 16.66 21.06 5.90
CA ASP A 50 15.31 21.20 5.38
C ASP A 50 15.18 20.57 4.00
N ALA A 51 16.10 20.88 3.07
CA ALA A 51 16.13 20.27 1.75
C ALA A 51 16.25 18.73 1.81
N LYS A 52 17.08 18.20 2.72
CA LYS A 52 17.23 16.75 2.91
C LYS A 52 15.98 16.13 3.52
N LEU A 53 15.30 16.80 4.45
CA LEU A 53 14.03 16.34 5.00
C LEU A 53 12.94 16.31 3.93
N GLU A 54 12.79 17.38 3.14
CA GLU A 54 11.84 17.43 2.04
C GLU A 54 12.10 16.31 1.03
N GLN A 55 13.37 16.07 0.67
CA GLN A 55 13.77 14.97 -0.20
C GLN A 55 13.34 13.61 0.40
N ARG A 56 13.66 13.35 1.68
CA ARG A 56 13.31 12.08 2.34
C ARG A 56 11.79 11.88 2.45
N ILE A 57 11.04 12.95 2.70
CA ILE A 57 9.57 12.91 2.72
C ILE A 57 9.03 12.59 1.32
N ALA A 58 9.62 13.17 0.27
CA ALA A 58 9.22 12.89 -1.11
C ALA A 58 9.51 11.43 -1.51
N GLU A 59 10.68 10.91 -1.14
CA GLU A 59 11.08 9.51 -1.34
C GLU A 59 10.10 8.56 -0.64
N LEU A 60 9.85 8.74 0.66
CA LEU A 60 8.90 7.90 1.42
C LEU A 60 7.48 7.96 0.85
N ARG A 61 7.03 9.13 0.37
CA ARG A 61 5.73 9.28 -0.30
C ARG A 61 5.68 8.59 -1.66
N ALA A 62 6.80 8.42 -2.33
CA ALA A 62 6.88 7.69 -3.59
C ALA A 62 6.82 6.18 -3.32
N GLU A 63 7.67 5.69 -2.40
CA GLU A 63 7.71 4.29 -1.96
C GLU A 63 6.34 3.82 -1.47
N LEU A 64 5.69 4.57 -0.58
CA LEU A 64 4.37 4.21 -0.07
C LEU A 64 3.30 4.15 -1.18
N ARG A 65 3.39 5.00 -2.20
CA ARG A 65 2.45 4.96 -3.34
C ARG A 65 2.69 3.74 -4.21
N GLU A 66 3.94 3.35 -4.39
CA GLU A 66 4.33 2.16 -5.15
C GLU A 66 3.84 0.89 -4.45
N GLU A 67 4.15 0.73 -3.16
CA GLU A 67 3.67 -0.41 -2.35
C GLU A 67 2.14 -0.50 -2.33
N MET A 68 1.44 0.63 -2.20
CA MET A 68 -0.02 0.65 -2.25
C MET A 68 -0.57 0.27 -3.63
N ALA A 69 0.11 0.62 -4.71
CA ALA A 69 -0.29 0.24 -6.06
C ALA A 69 -0.05 -1.26 -6.30
N GLU A 70 1.06 -1.79 -5.82
CA GLU A 70 1.40 -3.21 -5.89
C GLU A 70 0.38 -4.06 -5.11
N LEU A 71 0.12 -3.72 -3.84
CA LEU A 71 -0.89 -4.40 -3.01
C LEU A 71 -2.28 -4.39 -3.67
N ARG A 72 -2.66 -3.27 -4.29
CA ARG A 72 -3.94 -3.16 -5.00
C ARG A 72 -4.00 -4.08 -6.21
N SER A 73 -2.90 -4.18 -6.96
CA SER A 73 -2.77 -5.07 -8.11
C SER A 73 -2.82 -6.54 -7.68
N GLU A 74 -2.10 -6.90 -6.62
CA GLU A 74 -2.09 -8.25 -6.06
C GLU A 74 -3.49 -8.67 -5.61
N LEU A 75 -4.17 -7.83 -4.80
CA LEU A 75 -5.53 -8.09 -4.34
C LEU A 75 -6.52 -8.25 -5.52
N GLN A 76 -6.38 -7.42 -6.56
CA GLN A 76 -7.22 -7.51 -7.75
C GLN A 76 -6.96 -8.82 -8.53
N SER A 77 -5.70 -9.26 -8.60
CA SER A 77 -5.30 -10.52 -9.21
C SER A 77 -5.86 -11.72 -8.44
N GLU A 78 -5.69 -11.73 -7.12
CA GLU A 78 -6.22 -12.78 -6.24
C GLU A 78 -7.74 -12.87 -6.31
N LEU A 79 -8.44 -11.73 -6.30
CA LEU A 79 -9.90 -11.71 -6.42
C LEU A 79 -10.35 -12.29 -7.76
N ARG A 80 -9.71 -11.90 -8.86
CA ARG A 80 -10.02 -12.45 -10.21
C ARG A 80 -9.79 -13.95 -10.27
N SER A 81 -8.65 -14.41 -9.76
CA SER A 81 -8.31 -15.83 -9.69
C SER A 81 -9.31 -16.61 -8.84
N GLY A 82 -9.66 -16.07 -7.66
CA GLY A 82 -10.65 -16.65 -6.76
C GLY A 82 -12.03 -16.76 -7.40
N LEU A 83 -12.49 -15.70 -8.08
CA LEU A 83 -13.77 -15.70 -8.80
C LEU A 83 -13.78 -16.72 -9.94
N ALA A 84 -12.73 -16.76 -10.77
CA ALA A 84 -12.60 -17.75 -11.84
C ALA A 84 -12.60 -19.19 -11.28
N GLY A 85 -11.94 -19.41 -10.13
CA GLY A 85 -11.94 -20.69 -9.43
C GLY A 85 -13.31 -21.07 -8.84
N VAL A 86 -14.11 -20.11 -8.40
CA VAL A 86 -15.50 -20.34 -7.97
C VAL A 86 -16.39 -20.68 -9.17
N GLU A 87 -16.30 -19.89 -10.24
CA GLU A 87 -17.05 -20.11 -11.47
C GLU A 87 -16.76 -21.47 -12.09
N GLY A 88 -15.48 -21.85 -12.21
CA GLY A 88 -15.07 -23.16 -12.69
C GLY A 88 -15.62 -24.31 -11.84
N ARG A 89 -15.61 -24.17 -10.51
CA ARG A 89 -16.20 -25.18 -9.60
C ARG A 89 -17.73 -25.27 -9.74
N LEU A 90 -18.40 -24.14 -9.96
CA LEU A 90 -19.85 -24.11 -10.18
C LEU A 90 -20.21 -24.83 -11.49
N LEU A 91 -19.53 -24.48 -12.59
CA LEU A 91 -19.73 -25.10 -13.89
C LEU A 91 -19.48 -26.61 -13.84
N ALA A 92 -18.40 -27.04 -13.16
CA ALA A 92 -18.13 -28.45 -12.96
C ALA A 92 -19.26 -29.17 -12.19
N ARG A 93 -19.79 -28.56 -11.12
CA ARG A 93 -20.91 -29.12 -10.35
C ARG A 93 -22.19 -29.19 -11.18
N ILE A 94 -22.49 -28.17 -11.98
CA ILE A 94 -23.65 -28.16 -12.89
C ILE A 94 -23.50 -29.30 -13.91
N GLY A 95 -22.34 -29.43 -14.55
CA GLY A 95 -22.10 -30.51 -15.52
C GLY A 95 -22.26 -31.92 -14.91
N VAL A 96 -21.85 -32.12 -13.65
CA VAL A 96 -22.09 -33.38 -12.93
C VAL A 96 -23.59 -33.64 -12.72
N VAL A 97 -24.35 -32.60 -12.36
CA VAL A 97 -25.80 -32.70 -12.16
C VAL A 97 -26.52 -32.98 -13.48
N GLU A 98 -26.20 -32.25 -14.54
CA GLU A 98 -26.75 -32.45 -15.89
C GLU A 98 -26.44 -33.86 -16.41
N GLY A 99 -25.21 -34.35 -16.21
CA GLY A 99 -24.84 -35.71 -16.57
C GLY A 99 -25.69 -36.76 -15.84
N ARG A 100 -25.91 -36.58 -14.53
CA ARG A 100 -26.80 -37.47 -13.76
C ARG A 100 -28.23 -37.45 -14.29
N PHE A 101 -28.79 -36.29 -14.60
CA PHE A 101 -30.12 -36.18 -15.20
C PHE A 101 -30.20 -36.93 -16.53
N GLY A 102 -29.23 -36.74 -17.43
CA GLY A 102 -29.18 -37.47 -18.69
C GLY A 102 -29.15 -38.99 -18.51
N THR A 103 -28.43 -39.50 -17.50
CA THR A 103 -28.45 -40.94 -17.19
C THR A 103 -29.81 -41.43 -16.67
N LEU A 104 -30.52 -40.61 -15.88
CA LEU A 104 -31.85 -40.93 -15.36
C LEU A 104 -32.89 -40.94 -16.48
N GLU A 105 -32.88 -39.91 -17.34
CA GLU A 105 -33.74 -39.81 -18.51
C GLU A 105 -33.56 -41.02 -19.42
N GLY A 106 -32.32 -41.36 -19.79
CA GLY A 106 -32.04 -42.53 -20.61
C GLY A 106 -32.47 -43.86 -19.98
N ARG A 107 -32.49 -43.95 -18.65
CA ARG A 107 -33.02 -45.12 -17.92
C ARG A 107 -34.55 -45.12 -17.90
N LEU A 108 -35.19 -43.98 -17.68
CA LEU A 108 -36.64 -43.83 -17.69
C LEU A 108 -37.23 -44.16 -19.07
N VAL A 109 -36.61 -43.67 -20.14
CA VAL A 109 -37.03 -44.00 -21.52
C VAL A 109 -37.00 -45.49 -21.77
N ARG A 110 -35.92 -46.19 -21.35
CA ARG A 110 -35.83 -47.65 -21.45
C ARG A 110 -36.95 -48.36 -20.69
N TRP A 111 -37.22 -47.95 -19.46
CA TRP A 111 -38.32 -48.53 -18.67
C TRP A 111 -39.70 -48.23 -19.25
N MET A 112 -39.92 -47.04 -19.81
CA MET A 112 -41.15 -46.71 -20.51
C MET A 112 -41.39 -47.66 -21.69
N PHE A 113 -40.39 -47.90 -22.54
CA PHE A 113 -40.54 -48.83 -23.66
C PHE A 113 -40.82 -50.26 -23.20
N LEU A 114 -40.13 -50.75 -22.17
CA LEU A 114 -40.40 -52.07 -21.58
C LEU A 114 -41.83 -52.18 -21.06
N PHE A 115 -42.29 -51.15 -20.34
CA PHE A 115 -43.65 -51.06 -19.84
C PHE A 115 -44.68 -51.04 -20.98
N TRP A 116 -44.47 -50.21 -22.02
CA TRP A 116 -45.36 -50.14 -23.18
C TRP A 116 -45.44 -51.47 -23.92
N ALA A 117 -44.32 -52.17 -24.12
CA ALA A 117 -44.29 -53.48 -24.78
C ALA A 117 -45.07 -54.53 -23.97
N ALA A 118 -44.90 -54.56 -22.64
CA ALA A 118 -45.64 -55.46 -21.76
C ALA A 118 -47.15 -55.16 -21.77
N SER A 119 -47.54 -53.88 -21.67
CA SER A 119 -48.94 -53.43 -21.70
C SER A 119 -49.64 -53.71 -23.03
N LEU A 120 -48.94 -53.52 -24.15
CA LEU A 120 -49.45 -53.89 -25.47
C LEU A 120 -49.62 -55.42 -25.59
N GLY A 121 -48.65 -56.18 -25.09
CA GLY A 121 -48.71 -57.65 -25.08
C GLY A 121 -49.92 -58.18 -24.29
N THR A 122 -50.19 -57.65 -23.09
CA THR A 122 -51.36 -58.04 -22.29
C THR A 122 -52.66 -57.62 -22.96
N SER A 123 -52.72 -56.44 -23.56
CA SER A 123 -53.91 -55.95 -24.28
C SER A 123 -54.24 -56.84 -25.49
N ILE A 124 -53.23 -57.24 -26.28
CA ILE A 124 -53.41 -58.15 -27.42
C ILE A 124 -53.88 -59.54 -26.94
N ALA A 125 -53.29 -60.05 -25.86
CA ALA A 125 -53.68 -61.34 -25.29
C ALA A 125 -55.14 -61.36 -24.83
N LEU A 126 -55.61 -60.28 -24.17
CA LEU A 126 -57.01 -60.14 -23.77
C LEU A 126 -57.98 -60.12 -24.96
N ILE A 127 -57.63 -59.43 -26.05
CA ILE A 127 -58.45 -59.38 -27.27
C ILE A 127 -58.56 -60.78 -27.88
N GLN A 128 -57.46 -61.53 -27.95
CA GLN A 128 -57.46 -62.90 -28.48
C GLN A 128 -58.27 -63.88 -27.63
N LEU A 129 -58.25 -63.72 -26.29
CA LEU A 129 -59.02 -64.58 -25.39
C LEU A 129 -60.54 -64.30 -25.43
N SER A 130 -60.93 -63.11 -25.88
CA SER A 130 -62.32 -62.66 -25.96
C SER A 130 -63.03 -62.94 -27.30
N ARG A 131 -62.32 -63.48 -28.28
CA ARG A 131 -62.86 -63.96 -29.56
C ARG A 131 -63.09 -65.46 -29.52
#